data_AF-A0A316BRY7-F1
#
_entry.id   AF-A0A316BRY7-F1
#
_cell.length_a   1.000
_cell.length_b   1.000
_cell.length_c   1.000
_cell.angle_alpha   90.00
_cell.angle_beta   90.00
_cell.angle_gamma   90.00
#
_symmetry.space_group_name_H-M   'P 1'
#
loop_
_entity.id
_entity.type
_entity.pdbx_description
1 polymer ?
#
loop_
_entity_poly.entity_id
_entity_poly.type
_entity_poly.pdbx_seq_one_letter_code
_entity_poly.pdbx_strand_id
1 'polypeptide(L)' 'MSENTQIIYMQTRLVRLMSEETGVSIAAVATQFKEQGVFHYIKRMWDLFHIEGDQAVLEDIRQYLKSKGV' A
#
# COMPACT_ATOMS: atom_id res chain seq x y z
N MET A 1 3.32 2.00 19.82
CA MET A 1 3.39 0.91 18.81
C MET A 1 4.77 0.95 18.17
N SER A 2 5.39 -0.19 17.90
CA SER A 2 6.67 -0.21 17.17
C SER A 2 6.48 0.23 15.73
N GLU A 3 7.54 0.72 15.09
CA GLU A 3 7.56 1.08 13.67
C GLU A 3 6.98 -0.03 12.78
N ASN A 4 7.45 -1.27 12.97
CA ASN A 4 6.95 -2.43 12.23
C ASN A 4 5.44 -2.63 12.41
N THR A 5 4.89 -2.41 13.60
CA THR A 5 3.43 -2.51 13.81
C THR A 5 2.69 -1.40 13.06
N GLN A 6 3.23 -0.18 13.02
CA GLN A 6 2.61 0.94 12.30
C GLN A 6 2.66 0.72 10.78
N ILE A 7 3.77 0.20 10.26
CA ILE A 7 3.91 -0.20 8.85
C ILE A 7 2.87 -1.26 8.48
N ILE A 8 2.75 -2.33 9.28
CA ILE A 8 1.74 -3.39 9.02
C ILE A 8 0.32 -2.81 9.06
N TYR A 9 0.05 -1.89 9.99
CA TYR A 9 -1.26 -1.24 10.09
C TYR A 9 -1.57 -0.39 8.84
N MET A 10 -0.61 0.41 8.37
CA MET A 10 -0.74 1.18 7.12
C MET A 10 -0.92 0.26 5.91
N GLN A 11 -0.11 -0.79 5.77
CA GLN A 11 -0.26 -1.78 4.69
C GLN A 11 -1.68 -2.37 4.67
N THR A 12 -2.23 -2.69 5.84
CA THR A 12 -3.59 -3.22 5.97
C THR A 12 -4.64 -2.20 5.54
N ARG A 13 -4.49 -0.93 5.95
CA ARG A 13 -5.37 0.18 5.56
C ARG A 13 -5.37 0.41 4.05
N LEU A 14 -4.19 0.41 3.43
CA LEU A 14 -4.04 0.66 1.98
C LEU A 14 -4.60 -0.49 1.14
N VAL A 15 -4.48 -1.74 1.59
CA VAL A 15 -5.15 -2.88 0.93
C VAL A 15 -6.68 -2.71 0.96
N ARG A 16 -7.24 -2.31 2.10
CA ARG A 16 -8.69 -2.05 2.22
C ARG A 16 -9.11 -0.89 1.34
N LEU A 17 -8.37 0.22 1.36
CA LEU A 17 -8.68 1.40 0.57
C LEU A 17 -8.63 1.12 -0.94
N MET A 18 -7.61 0.42 -1.43
CA MET A 18 -7.53 0.00 -2.83
C MET A 18 -8.71 -0.92 -3.20
N SER A 19 -9.08 -1.85 -2.31
CA SER A 19 -10.22 -2.75 -2.52
C SER A 19 -11.54 -1.97 -2.63
N GLU A 20 -11.76 -0.99 -1.76
CA GLU A 20 -12.94 -0.11 -1.77
C GLU A 20 -13.00 0.73 -3.05
N GLU A 21 -11.88 1.30 -3.51
CA GLU A 21 -11.86 2.17 -4.68
C GLU A 21 -11.95 1.44 -6.03
N THR A 22 -11.53 0.16 -6.09
CA THR A 22 -11.51 -0.62 -7.33
C THR A 22 -12.61 -1.68 -7.41
N GLY A 23 -13.25 -2.03 -6.29
CA GLY A 23 -14.19 -3.14 -6.19
C GLY A 23 -13.52 -4.54 -6.23
N VAL A 24 -12.19 -4.60 -6.33
CA VAL A 24 -11.42 -5.86 -6.25
C VAL A 24 -11.44 -6.37 -4.82
N SER A 25 -11.51 -7.69 -4.63
CA SER A 25 -11.53 -8.26 -3.27
C SER A 25 -10.24 -7.96 -2.50
N ILE A 26 -10.36 -7.75 -1.18
CA ILE A 26 -9.21 -7.55 -0.27
C ILE A 26 -8.12 -8.61 -0.50
N ALA A 27 -8.51 -9.87 -0.68
CA ALA A 27 -7.58 -10.97 -0.92
C ALA A 27 -6.82 -10.81 -2.24
N ALA A 28 -7.51 -10.42 -3.32
CA ALA A 28 -6.87 -10.20 -4.61
C ALA A 28 -5.94 -8.97 -4.59
N VAL A 29 -6.34 -7.88 -3.92
CA VAL A 29 -5.47 -6.70 -3.71
C VAL A 29 -4.24 -7.08 -2.89
N ALA A 30 -4.40 -7.83 -1.79
CA ALA A 30 -3.27 -8.25 -0.97
C ALA A 30 -2.30 -9.15 -1.76
N THR A 31 -2.81 -10.05 -2.59
CA THR A 31 -2.01 -10.88 -3.50
C THR A 31 -1.25 -10.01 -4.50
N GLN A 32 -1.93 -9.07 -5.18
CA GLN A 32 -1.29 -8.13 -6.10
C GLN A 32 -0.21 -7.30 -5.39
N PHE A 33 -0.49 -6.74 -4.22
CA PHE A 33 0.47 -5.96 -3.45
C PHE A 33 1.69 -6.78 -3.06
N LYS A 34 1.50 -8.06 -2.72
CA LYS A 34 2.59 -8.99 -2.42
C LYS A 34 3.43 -9.27 -3.67
N GLU A 35 2.80 -9.70 -4.76
CA GLU A 35 3.47 -10.08 -6.01
C GLU A 35 4.21 -8.89 -6.64
N GLN A 36 3.60 -7.71 -6.57
CA GLN A 36 4.19 -6.47 -7.06
C GLN A 36 5.09 -5.78 -6.02
N GLY A 37 5.40 -6.40 -4.88
CA GLY A 37 6.35 -5.85 -3.90
C GLY A 37 5.94 -4.52 -3.25
N VAL A 38 4.65 -4.18 -3.27
CA VAL A 38 4.10 -2.94 -2.68
C VAL A 38 4.33 -2.89 -1.17
N PHE A 39 4.21 -4.01 -0.46
CA PHE A 39 4.49 -4.05 0.98
C PHE A 39 5.95 -3.68 1.31
N HIS A 40 6.90 -4.16 0.49
CA HIS A 40 8.30 -3.78 0.63
C HIS A 40 8.50 -2.30 0.28
N TYR A 41 7.82 -1.80 -0.76
CA TYR A 41 7.85 -0.39 -1.12
C TYR A 41 7.37 0.50 0.04
N ILE A 42 6.21 0.22 0.64
CA ILE A 42 5.69 0.95 1.82
C ILE A 42 6.70 0.96 2.96
N LYS A 43 7.34 -0.19 3.24
CA LYS A 43 8.37 -0.28 4.29
C LYS A 43 9.58 0.60 3.99
N ARG A 44 10.04 0.66 2.73
CA ARG A 44 11.18 1.50 2.35
C ARG A 44 10.87 2.99 2.39
N MET A 45 9.62 3.36 2.11
CA MET A 45 9.17 4.75 2.08
C MET A 45 8.59 5.24 3.42
N TRP A 46 8.78 4.46 4.49
CA TRP A 46 8.12 4.72 5.79
C TRP A 46 8.38 6.13 6.31
N ASP A 47 9.61 6.64 6.22
CA ASP A 47 9.99 7.98 6.67
C ASP A 47 9.15 9.10 6.03
N LEU A 48 8.62 8.87 4.83
CA LEU A 48 7.69 9.78 4.14
C LEU A 48 6.24 9.40 4.40
N PHE A 49 5.88 8.13 4.20
CA PHE A 49 4.47 7.72 4.21
C PHE A 49 3.80 7.86 5.59
N HIS A 50 4.56 7.78 6.69
CA HIS A 50 3.97 7.88 8.04
C HIS A 50 3.45 9.28 8.40
N ILE A 51 3.88 10.32 7.69
CA ILE A 51 3.38 11.69 7.85
C ILE A 51 2.29 12.04 6.83
N GLU A 52 2.02 11.16 5.87
CA GLU A 52 1.04 11.35 4.82
C GLU A 52 -0.28 10.64 5.12
N GLY A 53 -1.36 11.12 4.49
CA GLY A 53 -2.65 10.44 4.53
C GLY A 53 -2.70 9.24 3.59
N ASP A 54 -3.52 8.23 3.90
CA ASP A 54 -3.63 7.01 3.08
C ASP A 54 -3.93 7.29 1.61
N GLN A 55 -4.69 8.34 1.30
CA GLN A 55 -5.02 8.73 -0.07
C GLN A 55 -3.78 9.15 -0.87
N ALA A 56 -2.89 9.94 -0.26
CA ALA A 56 -1.63 10.33 -0.89
C ALA A 56 -0.73 9.10 -1.10
N VAL A 57 -0.58 8.28 -0.06
CA VAL A 57 0.22 7.05 -0.13
C VAL A 57 -0.35 6.06 -1.16
N LEU A 58 -1.67 5.96 -1.30
CA LEU A 58 -2.31 5.09 -2.29
C LEU A 58 -2.03 5.59 -3.72
N GLU A 59 -2.01 6.89 -3.95
CA GLU A 59 -1.64 7.46 -5.25
C GLU A 59 -0.17 7.18 -5.59
N ASP A 60 0.74 7.29 -4.62
CA ASP A 60 2.14 6.86 -4.80
C ASP A 60 2.25 5.36 -5.13
N ILE A 61 1.42 4.52 -4.50
CA ILE A 61 1.36 3.09 -4.83
C ILE A 61 0.85 2.86 -6.26
N ARG A 62 -0.12 3.64 -6.73
CA ARG A 62 -0.59 3.57 -8.12
C ARG A 62 0.50 3.95 -9.10
N GLN A 63 1.24 5.01 -8.82
CA GLN A 63 2.39 5.40 -9.64
C GLN A 63 3.47 4.33 -9.64
N TYR A 64 3.75 3.74 -8.48
CA TYR A 64 4.66 2.60 -8.35
C TYR A 64 4.22 1.40 -9.19
N LEU A 65 2.95 1.01 -9.14
CA LEU A 65 2.40 -0.09 -9.95
C LEU A 65 2.44 0.23 -11.44
N LYS A 66 2.06 1.45 -11.83
CA LYS A 66 2.13 1.93 -13.22
C LYS A 66 3.57 1.89 -13.77
N SER A 67 4.55 2.22 -12.94
CA SER A 67 5.98 2.13 -13.32
C SER A 67 6.45 0.69 -13.62
N LYS A 68 5.69 -0.31 -13.14
CA LYS A 68 5.90 -1.74 -13.43
C LYS A 68 5.09 -2.26 -14.60
N GLY A 69 4.29 -1.42 -15.26
CA GLY A 69 3.41 -1.81 -16.35
C GLY A 69 2.12 -2.52 -15.89
N VAL A 70 1.70 -2.29 -14.64
CA VAL A 70 0.43 -2.78 -14.07
C VAL A 70 -0.60 -1.66 -14.03
#